data_AF-A0A6L4ZPC8-F1
#
_entry.id   AF-A0A6L4ZPC8-F1
#
_cell.length_a   1.000
_cell.length_b   1.000
_cell.length_c   1.000
_cell.angle_alpha   90.00
_cell.angle_beta   90.00
_cell.angle_gamma   90.00
#
_symmetry.space_group_name_H-M   'P 1'
#
loop_
_entity.id
_entity.type
_entity.pdbx_description
1 polymer ?
#
loop_
_entity_poly.entity_id
_entity_poly.type
_entity_poly.pdbx_seq_one_letter_code
_entity_poly.pdbx_strand_id
1 'polypeptide(L)'
;MKKVMVIGLDCAAPQLVFDQWRDDLPNLRALMEKGVWGKLRSTDPPITVPAWMSMLTSKSPGRLGFYGLRNRADYSYAKMSIPNSAQVKEPTVWEILSKAGKKCIVLGVPQTYPPKPLNGYLVSCFLTPSTKSDFTYPKEFKAEVEEVTEGYILDCDNFRTDDKDRILDQIFAMTDKRFRLARHCLQTKEWDFFMMVEMGTDRIHHGFWKYMDTTHLKHEPGNAYQDAIKRYYKFCDERVGELVKLAGEDTTILIVSDHGARKMDGGICINEWLIKEGYLTLKQMPKEHAPVEKCDVDWEKT
;
A
#
# COMPACT_ATOMS: atom_id res chain seq x y z
N MET A 1 4.54 23.50 19.57
CA MET A 1 3.67 23.32 18.38
C MET A 1 3.23 21.87 18.38
N LYS A 2 1.96 21.55 18.07
CA LYS A 2 1.50 20.14 18.10
C LYS A 2 2.16 19.33 17.00
N LYS A 3 2.66 18.13 17.34
CA LYS A 3 3.18 17.15 16.39
C LYS A 3 2.03 16.41 15.71
N VAL A 4 2.29 15.86 14.52
CA VAL A 4 1.32 15.04 13.78
C VAL A 4 1.93 13.70 13.40
N MET A 5 1.23 12.61 13.71
CA MET A 5 1.61 11.25 13.33
C MET A 5 0.53 10.66 12.42
N VAL A 6 0.92 10.16 11.26
CA VAL A 6 0.07 9.48 10.30
C VAL A 6 0.54 8.04 10.15
N ILE A 7 -0.33 7.08 10.44
CA ILE A 7 -0.06 5.66 10.20
C ILE A 7 -1.04 5.18 9.13
N GLY A 8 -0.49 4.87 7.97
CA GLY A 8 -1.21 4.26 6.87
C GLY A 8 -1.23 2.75 7.00
N LEU A 9 -2.41 2.15 6.98
CA LEU A 9 -2.59 0.70 6.82
C LEU A 9 -3.08 0.46 5.40
N ASP A 10 -2.19 -0.01 4.52
CA ASP A 10 -2.49 -0.16 3.10
C ASP A 10 -3.61 -1.20 2.89
N CYS A 11 -4.63 -0.87 2.09
CA CYS A 11 -5.73 -1.79 1.79
C CYS A 11 -6.57 -2.23 3.02
N ALA A 12 -6.54 -1.49 4.13
CA ALA A 12 -7.29 -1.84 5.34
C ALA A 12 -8.80 -1.74 5.12
N ALA A 13 -9.48 -2.90 5.16
CA ALA A 13 -10.89 -2.97 4.84
C ALA A 13 -11.73 -2.42 6.01
N PRO A 14 -12.57 -1.40 5.80
CA PRO A 14 -13.31 -0.77 6.90
C PRO A 14 -14.31 -1.72 7.55
N GLN A 15 -14.86 -2.71 6.82
CA GLN A 15 -15.72 -3.71 7.44
C GLN A 15 -14.98 -4.60 8.46
N LEU A 16 -13.67 -4.80 8.30
CA LEU A 16 -12.89 -5.60 9.25
C LEU A 16 -12.58 -4.79 10.51
N VAL A 17 -12.10 -3.56 10.31
CA VAL A 17 -11.66 -2.67 11.42
C VAL A 17 -12.83 -2.09 12.20
N PHE A 18 -13.84 -1.57 11.50
CA PHE A 18 -14.96 -0.89 12.16
C PHE A 18 -16.05 -1.87 12.57
N ASP A 19 -16.29 -2.94 11.83
CA ASP A 19 -17.49 -3.75 12.05
C ASP A 19 -17.13 -5.09 12.73
N GLN A 20 -16.31 -5.93 12.08
CA GLN A 20 -16.10 -7.32 12.53
C GLN A 20 -15.14 -7.48 13.72
N TRP A 21 -14.06 -6.71 13.77
CA TRP A 21 -12.95 -6.94 14.72
C TRP A 21 -12.66 -5.75 15.61
N ARG A 22 -13.55 -4.75 15.68
CA ARG A 22 -13.34 -3.56 16.50
C ARG A 22 -12.94 -3.90 17.94
N ASP A 23 -13.60 -4.88 18.54
CA ASP A 23 -13.31 -5.32 19.93
C ASP A 23 -12.05 -6.18 20.07
N ASP A 24 -11.52 -6.69 18.96
CA ASP A 24 -10.24 -7.41 18.92
C ASP A 24 -9.03 -6.48 18.67
N LEU A 25 -9.28 -5.19 18.39
CA LEU A 25 -8.28 -4.17 18.02
C LEU A 25 -8.28 -3.04 19.06
N PRO A 26 -7.83 -3.30 20.29
CA PRO A 26 -7.99 -2.39 21.42
C PRO A 26 -7.33 -1.02 21.21
N ASN A 27 -6.20 -0.94 20.51
CA ASN A 27 -5.51 0.35 20.30
C ASN A 27 -6.24 1.23 19.29
N LEU A 28 -6.65 0.65 18.15
CA LEU A 28 -7.46 1.33 17.16
C LEU A 28 -8.84 1.71 17.73
N ARG A 29 -9.46 0.82 18.51
CA ARG A 29 -10.72 1.11 19.21
C ARG A 29 -10.57 2.28 20.17
N ALA A 30 -9.52 2.33 20.98
CA ALA A 30 -9.27 3.44 21.90
C ALA A 30 -9.11 4.79 21.18
N LEU A 31 -8.50 4.80 19.98
CA LEU A 31 -8.42 5.99 19.14
C LEU A 31 -9.79 6.41 18.61
N MET A 32 -10.63 5.45 18.20
CA MET A 32 -12.01 5.72 17.76
C MET A 32 -12.88 6.29 18.88
N GLU A 33 -12.75 5.80 20.11
CA GLU A 33 -13.50 6.28 21.27
C GLU A 33 -13.12 7.71 21.68
N LYS A 34 -11.88 8.13 21.40
CA LYS A 34 -11.36 9.47 21.75
C LYS A 34 -11.37 10.46 20.59
N GLY A 35 -11.74 10.03 19.38
CA GLY A 35 -11.56 10.78 18.15
C GLY A 35 -12.74 10.73 17.21
N VAL A 36 -12.48 11.05 15.94
CA VAL A 36 -13.45 10.97 14.85
C VAL A 36 -13.01 9.87 13.90
N TRP A 37 -13.95 9.03 13.49
CA TRP A 37 -13.69 7.92 12.58
C TRP A 37 -14.88 7.70 11.64
N GLY A 38 -14.62 7.08 10.49
CA GLY A 38 -15.65 6.80 9.51
C GLY A 38 -15.10 6.26 8.20
N LYS A 39 -16.00 5.78 7.34
CA LYS A 39 -15.68 5.32 5.98
C LYS A 39 -15.48 6.55 5.09
N LEU A 40 -14.35 6.62 4.40
CA LEU A 40 -14.06 7.65 3.38
C LEU A 40 -14.03 7.04 1.98
N ARG A 41 -14.38 7.83 0.97
CA ARG A 41 -14.24 7.45 -0.44
C ARG A 41 -12.77 7.59 -0.85
N SER A 42 -12.20 6.54 -1.42
CA SER A 42 -10.87 6.56 -2.05
C SER A 42 -10.92 7.29 -3.41
N THR A 43 -9.78 7.33 -4.10
CA THR A 43 -9.68 7.81 -5.48
C THR A 43 -10.31 6.83 -6.47
N ASP A 44 -10.56 7.32 -7.68
CA ASP A 44 -10.86 6.48 -8.84
C ASP A 44 -9.66 6.52 -9.81
N PRO A 45 -8.92 5.41 -10.01
CA PRO A 45 -9.10 4.09 -9.39
C PRO A 45 -8.58 4.01 -7.94
N PRO A 46 -9.16 3.14 -7.09
CA PRO A 46 -8.75 2.96 -5.69
C PRO A 46 -7.57 1.99 -5.61
N ILE A 47 -6.39 2.44 -6.05
CA ILE A 47 -5.15 1.64 -6.07
C ILE A 47 -4.07 2.39 -5.27
N THR A 48 -3.21 1.65 -4.57
CA THR A 48 -2.12 2.12 -3.72
C THR A 48 -1.44 3.42 -4.17
N VAL A 49 -0.80 3.41 -5.33
CA VAL A 49 -0.03 4.56 -5.82
C VAL A 49 -0.90 5.81 -6.02
N PRO A 50 -1.97 5.78 -6.85
CA PRO A 50 -2.81 6.96 -7.02
C PRO A 50 -3.47 7.43 -5.73
N ALA A 51 -3.93 6.51 -4.87
CA ALA A 51 -4.64 6.86 -3.65
C ALA A 51 -3.74 7.57 -2.62
N TRP A 52 -2.55 7.02 -2.32
CA TRP A 52 -1.61 7.65 -1.38
C TRP A 52 -1.13 9.02 -1.88
N MET A 53 -0.71 9.13 -3.14
CA MET A 53 -0.24 10.43 -3.65
C MET A 53 -1.36 11.45 -3.76
N SER A 54 -2.61 11.03 -4.02
CA SER A 54 -3.74 11.95 -4.01
C SER A 54 -3.98 12.52 -2.62
N MET A 55 -3.93 11.67 -1.58
CA MET A 55 -4.02 12.11 -0.18
C MET A 55 -2.91 13.11 0.18
N LEU A 56 -1.69 12.87 -0.33
CA LEU A 56 -0.49 13.59 0.10
C LEU A 56 -0.20 14.86 -0.69
N THR A 57 -0.85 15.04 -1.84
CA THR A 57 -0.70 16.23 -2.70
C THR A 57 -2.01 17.02 -2.86
N SER A 58 -3.13 16.47 -2.37
CA SER A 58 -4.49 17.00 -2.62
C SER A 58 -4.85 17.12 -4.09
N LYS A 59 -4.29 16.25 -4.96
CA LYS A 59 -4.57 16.21 -6.40
C LYS A 59 -5.22 14.88 -6.77
N SER A 60 -6.08 14.89 -7.79
CA SER A 60 -6.68 13.65 -8.30
C SER A 60 -5.68 12.83 -9.13
N PRO A 61 -5.91 11.52 -9.32
CA PRO A 61 -5.08 10.69 -10.20
C PRO A 61 -4.97 11.25 -11.63
N GLY A 62 -6.04 11.87 -12.15
CA GLY A 62 -6.04 12.53 -13.46
C GLY A 62 -5.10 13.75 -13.54
N ARG A 63 -4.96 14.51 -12.44
CA ARG A 63 -3.98 15.61 -12.36
C ARG A 63 -2.56 15.10 -12.18
N LEU A 64 -2.39 14.01 -11.45
CA LEU A 64 -1.10 13.40 -11.15
C LEU A 64 -0.53 12.58 -12.32
N GLY A 65 -1.40 12.05 -13.19
CA GLY A 65 -1.01 11.34 -14.41
C GLY A 65 -0.62 9.87 -14.21
N PHE A 66 -0.96 9.26 -13.07
CA PHE A 66 -0.75 7.84 -12.81
C PHE A 66 -2.00 7.20 -12.19
N TYR A 67 -2.31 5.99 -12.64
CA TYR A 67 -3.57 5.29 -12.39
C TYR A 67 -3.36 3.89 -11.79
N GLY A 68 -2.12 3.52 -11.49
CA GLY A 68 -1.78 2.23 -10.88
C GLY A 68 -0.28 1.97 -10.90
N LEU A 69 0.11 0.70 -10.69
CA LEU A 69 1.52 0.27 -10.62
C LEU A 69 2.20 0.15 -11.99
N ARG A 70 1.42 0.19 -13.08
CA ARG A 70 1.91 0.22 -14.45
C ARG A 70 1.10 1.25 -15.21
N ASN A 71 1.77 2.22 -15.83
CA ASN A 71 1.14 3.29 -16.59
C ASN A 71 1.73 3.33 -17.99
N ARG A 72 0.94 3.76 -18.98
CA ARG A 72 1.46 3.99 -20.33
C ARG A 72 2.58 5.02 -20.27
N ALA A 73 3.71 4.71 -20.88
CA ALA A 73 4.87 5.60 -20.92
C ALA A 73 4.74 6.68 -22.00
N ASP A 74 3.88 6.45 -22.99
CA ASP A 74 3.59 7.32 -24.13
C ASP A 74 2.19 7.02 -24.70
N TYR A 75 1.85 7.62 -25.85
CA TYR A 75 0.60 7.39 -26.56
C TYR A 75 0.54 6.05 -27.32
N SER A 76 1.55 5.18 -27.20
CA SER A 76 1.44 3.79 -27.65
C SER A 76 0.74 2.92 -26.60
N TYR A 77 0.34 1.71 -26.99
CA TYR A 77 -0.22 0.70 -26.07
C TYR A 77 0.84 -0.31 -25.59
N ALA A 78 2.07 -0.26 -26.15
CA ALA A 78 3.10 -1.26 -25.89
C ALA A 78 4.03 -0.89 -24.74
N LYS A 79 4.32 0.41 -24.55
CA LYS A 79 5.32 0.86 -23.59
C LYS A 79 4.69 1.18 -22.24
N MET A 80 5.02 0.40 -21.24
CA MET A 80 4.59 0.61 -19.84
C MET A 80 5.74 1.12 -18.99
N SER A 81 5.42 1.91 -17.98
CA SER A 81 6.33 2.46 -16.97
C SER A 81 5.82 2.16 -15.56
N ILE A 82 6.75 1.97 -14.64
CA ILE A 82 6.46 1.89 -13.20
C ILE A 82 6.47 3.32 -12.65
N PRO A 83 5.44 3.72 -11.88
CA PRO A 83 5.39 5.05 -11.30
C PRO A 83 6.54 5.26 -10.32
N ASN A 84 7.19 6.41 -10.39
CA ASN A 84 8.25 6.80 -9.46
C ASN A 84 8.05 8.24 -8.98
N SER A 85 8.83 8.65 -7.97
CA SER A 85 8.71 9.96 -7.33
C SER A 85 9.05 11.12 -8.26
N ALA A 86 9.88 10.90 -9.29
CA ALA A 86 10.26 11.93 -10.25
C ALA A 86 9.05 12.38 -11.11
N GLN A 87 8.02 11.54 -11.22
CA GLN A 87 6.76 11.87 -11.89
C GLN A 87 5.82 12.69 -10.99
N VAL A 88 6.00 12.67 -9.67
CA VAL A 88 5.22 13.50 -8.74
C VAL A 88 5.72 14.94 -8.82
N LYS A 89 5.02 15.80 -9.57
CA LYS A 89 5.38 17.22 -9.76
C LYS A 89 4.77 18.16 -8.73
N GLU A 90 3.71 17.71 -8.08
CA GLU A 90 2.95 18.48 -7.11
C GLU A 90 3.60 18.31 -5.73
N PRO A 91 3.66 19.38 -4.91
CA PRO A 91 4.33 19.31 -3.62
C PRO A 91 3.55 18.41 -2.65
N THR A 92 4.25 17.43 -2.09
CA THR A 92 3.71 16.58 -1.03
C THR A 92 3.64 17.33 0.31
N VAL A 93 2.79 16.86 1.22
CA VAL A 93 2.63 17.46 2.55
C VAL A 93 3.96 17.63 3.29
N TRP A 94 4.86 16.63 3.26
CA TRP A 94 6.15 16.72 3.93
C TRP A 94 7.15 17.64 3.22
N GLU A 95 7.05 17.83 1.89
CA GLU A 95 7.84 18.83 1.16
C GLU A 95 7.42 20.25 1.56
N ILE A 96 6.11 20.49 1.73
CA ILE A 96 5.57 21.77 2.21
C ILE A 96 6.04 22.02 3.65
N LEU A 97 5.89 21.03 4.54
CA LEU A 97 6.32 21.12 5.93
C LEU A 97 7.83 21.33 6.06
N SER A 98 8.63 20.64 5.25
CA SER A 98 10.09 20.81 5.21
C SER A 98 10.49 22.22 4.83
N LYS A 99 9.84 22.82 3.82
CA LYS A 99 10.06 24.22 3.44
C LYS A 99 9.69 25.20 4.55
N ALA A 100 8.73 24.85 5.39
CA ALA A 100 8.37 25.60 6.60
C ALA A 100 9.27 25.30 7.82
N GLY A 101 10.40 24.62 7.61
CA GLY A 101 11.38 24.30 8.67
C GLY A 101 10.97 23.16 9.60
N LYS A 102 9.95 22.36 9.24
CA LYS A 102 9.48 21.23 10.05
C LYS A 102 10.27 19.97 9.79
N LYS A 103 10.56 19.23 10.86
CA LYS A 103 11.29 17.96 10.80
C LYS A 103 10.32 16.82 10.48
N CYS A 104 10.54 16.14 9.36
CA CYS A 104 9.65 15.09 8.87
C CYS A 104 10.34 13.72 8.90
N ILE A 105 9.62 12.69 9.34
CA ILE A 105 10.03 11.29 9.22
C ILE A 105 9.01 10.58 8.33
N VAL A 106 9.46 9.99 7.22
CA VAL A 106 8.59 9.39 6.18
C VAL A 106 9.05 7.97 5.88
N LEU A 107 8.29 6.95 6.26
CA LEU A 107 8.71 5.55 6.18
C LEU A 107 7.77 4.73 5.29
N GLY A 108 8.28 4.15 4.20
CA GLY A 108 7.53 3.19 3.38
C GLY A 108 6.41 3.78 2.52
N VAL A 109 6.19 5.10 2.54
CA VAL A 109 5.09 5.77 1.83
C VAL A 109 5.21 5.55 0.32
N PRO A 110 4.20 5.00 -0.38
CA PRO A 110 4.28 4.67 -1.80
C PRO A 110 4.69 5.83 -2.72
N GLN A 111 5.30 5.47 -3.86
CA GLN A 111 5.82 6.40 -4.88
C GLN A 111 6.87 7.41 -4.38
N THR A 112 7.63 7.06 -3.33
CA THR A 112 8.74 7.87 -2.81
C THR A 112 10.12 7.46 -3.35
N TYR A 113 10.21 6.51 -4.28
CA TYR A 113 11.48 6.13 -4.92
C TYR A 113 11.64 6.85 -6.26
N PRO A 114 12.80 7.43 -6.58
CA PRO A 114 13.93 7.66 -5.69
C PRO A 114 13.61 8.69 -4.59
N PRO A 115 14.20 8.58 -3.39
CA PRO A 115 14.05 9.57 -2.33
C PRO A 115 14.27 11.00 -2.81
N LYS A 116 13.34 11.91 -2.50
CA LYS A 116 13.55 13.35 -2.66
C LYS A 116 14.05 13.96 -1.36
N PRO A 117 14.86 15.03 -1.40
CA PRO A 117 15.27 15.75 -0.21
C PRO A 117 14.09 16.27 0.62
N LEU A 118 14.21 16.16 1.94
CA LEU A 118 13.31 16.76 2.92
C LEU A 118 14.09 17.23 4.15
N ASN A 119 13.48 18.03 5.02
CA ASN A 119 14.07 18.35 6.32
C ASN A 119 13.77 17.19 7.28
N GLY A 120 14.63 16.16 7.31
CA GLY A 120 14.48 15.00 8.18
C GLY A 120 14.88 13.69 7.48
N TYR A 121 14.12 12.63 7.72
CA TYR A 121 14.48 11.26 7.34
C TYR A 121 13.39 10.61 6.48
N LEU A 122 13.78 9.92 5.42
CA LEU A 122 12.89 9.16 4.57
C LEU A 122 13.48 7.78 4.28
N VAL A 123 12.61 6.77 4.35
CA VAL A 123 12.83 5.43 3.80
C VAL A 123 11.78 5.24 2.73
N SER A 124 12.23 4.91 1.53
CA SER A 124 11.36 4.76 0.38
C SER A 124 10.44 3.54 0.49
N CYS A 125 9.73 3.22 -0.58
CA CYS A 125 8.63 2.27 -0.56
C CYS A 125 8.92 0.96 -1.29
N PHE A 126 7.91 0.09 -1.36
CA PHE A 126 7.94 -1.20 -2.05
C PHE A 126 8.25 -1.13 -3.57
N LEU A 127 8.15 0.06 -4.18
CA LEU A 127 8.56 0.30 -5.57
C LEU A 127 10.07 0.53 -5.74
N THR A 128 10.81 0.55 -4.64
CA THR A 128 12.28 0.63 -4.66
C THR A 128 12.83 -0.64 -5.34
N PRO A 129 13.73 -0.52 -6.32
CA PRO A 129 14.22 -1.67 -7.09
C PRO A 129 14.93 -2.74 -6.23
N SER A 130 15.71 -2.30 -5.25
CA SER A 130 16.38 -3.20 -4.29
C SER A 130 16.94 -2.41 -3.11
N THR A 131 17.27 -3.10 -2.02
CA THR A 131 18.02 -2.50 -0.90
C THR A 131 19.44 -2.09 -1.28
N LYS A 132 19.96 -2.51 -2.44
CA LYS A 132 21.25 -2.02 -2.96
C LYS A 132 21.16 -0.59 -3.51
N SER A 133 19.96 -0.13 -3.86
CA SER A 133 19.73 1.23 -4.34
C SER A 133 19.84 2.29 -3.23
N ASP A 134 19.88 3.56 -3.60
CA ASP A 134 19.77 4.69 -2.68
C ASP A 134 18.29 4.88 -2.29
N PHE A 135 17.82 4.11 -1.31
CA PHE A 135 16.41 4.07 -0.91
C PHE A 135 16.08 4.95 0.31
N THR A 136 17.03 5.70 0.83
CA THR A 136 16.85 6.58 1.98
C THR A 136 17.22 8.03 1.66
N TYR A 137 16.68 8.96 2.45
CA TYR A 137 17.17 10.32 2.57
C TYR A 137 17.35 10.68 4.06
N PRO A 138 18.47 11.31 4.45
CA PRO A 138 19.69 11.44 3.65
C PRO A 138 20.29 10.04 3.38
N LYS A 139 21.21 9.91 2.42
CA LYS A 139 21.68 8.59 1.94
C LYS A 139 22.34 7.78 3.05
N GLU A 140 23.08 8.45 3.92
CA GLU A 140 23.75 7.87 5.10
C GLU A 140 22.78 7.23 6.09
N PHE A 141 21.49 7.61 6.08
CA PHE A 141 20.47 6.98 6.93
C PHE A 141 20.27 5.49 6.59
N LYS A 142 20.69 5.04 5.40
CA LYS A 142 20.62 3.64 4.98
C LYS A 142 21.34 2.69 5.95
N ALA A 143 22.52 3.07 6.43
CA ALA A 143 23.31 2.22 7.32
C ALA A 143 22.58 1.98 8.65
N GLU A 144 22.03 3.05 9.23
CA GLU A 144 21.23 2.98 10.45
C GLU A 144 19.95 2.14 10.25
N VAL A 145 19.28 2.28 9.10
CA VAL A 145 18.11 1.46 8.75
C VAL A 145 18.47 -0.02 8.67
N GLU A 146 19.57 -0.37 8.00
CA GLU A 146 20.01 -1.76 7.87
C GLU A 146 20.41 -2.37 9.21
N GLU A 147 21.09 -1.61 10.07
CA GLU A 147 21.48 -2.02 11.42
C GLU A 147 20.26 -2.27 12.32
N VAL A 148 19.37 -1.28 12.45
CA VAL A 148 18.18 -1.36 13.31
C VAL A 148 17.26 -2.50 12.89
N THR A 149 17.13 -2.74 11.58
CA THR A 149 16.22 -3.76 11.04
C THR A 149 16.86 -5.11 10.78
N GLU A 150 18.16 -5.26 11.02
CA GLU A 150 18.94 -6.47 10.72
C GLU A 150 18.70 -6.93 9.26
N GLY A 151 18.80 -5.98 8.33
CA GLY A 151 18.47 -6.15 6.91
C GLY A 151 17.01 -5.76 6.58
N TYR A 152 16.84 -4.62 5.92
CA TYR A 152 15.53 -4.06 5.60
C TYR A 152 14.77 -4.86 4.53
N ILE A 153 13.43 -4.92 4.66
CA ILE A 153 12.56 -5.60 3.68
C ILE A 153 11.65 -4.56 2.99
N LEU A 154 11.86 -4.38 1.69
CA LEU A 154 11.12 -3.44 0.84
C LEU A 154 9.72 -3.93 0.49
N ASP A 155 9.55 -5.24 0.30
CA ASP A 155 8.25 -5.87 0.04
C ASP A 155 8.33 -7.39 0.25
N CYS A 156 7.19 -8.07 0.18
CA CYS A 156 7.12 -9.53 0.17
C CYS A 156 7.16 -10.09 -1.25
N ASP A 157 8.21 -10.85 -1.57
CA ASP A 157 8.40 -11.42 -2.91
C ASP A 157 7.37 -12.52 -3.22
N ASN A 158 6.75 -12.39 -4.40
CA ASN A 158 5.73 -13.31 -4.89
C ASN A 158 4.61 -13.54 -3.86
N PHE A 159 4.04 -12.47 -3.30
CA PHE A 159 3.04 -12.54 -2.24
C PHE A 159 1.72 -13.27 -2.60
N ARG A 160 1.53 -13.65 -3.87
CA ARG A 160 0.40 -14.48 -4.34
C ARG A 160 0.75 -15.97 -4.45
N THR A 161 1.94 -16.37 -4.00
CA THR A 161 2.43 -17.76 -3.96
C THR A 161 1.44 -18.73 -3.27
N ASP A 162 1.48 -20.00 -3.67
CA ASP A 162 0.78 -21.10 -3.01
C ASP A 162 1.50 -21.60 -1.75
N ASP A 163 2.79 -21.30 -1.62
CA ASP A 163 3.55 -21.50 -0.37
C ASP A 163 3.11 -20.48 0.69
N LYS A 164 2.02 -20.81 1.39
CA LYS A 164 1.32 -19.92 2.33
C LYS A 164 2.08 -19.69 3.63
N ASP A 165 2.78 -20.69 4.15
CA ASP A 165 3.54 -20.53 5.38
C ASP A 165 4.71 -19.54 5.16
N ARG A 166 5.46 -19.70 4.06
CA ARG A 166 6.56 -18.78 3.70
C ARG A 166 6.08 -17.34 3.58
N ILE A 167 4.98 -17.09 2.86
CA ILE A 167 4.51 -15.71 2.67
C ILE A 167 3.93 -15.11 3.96
N LEU A 168 3.30 -15.93 4.81
CA LEU A 168 2.85 -15.47 6.13
C LEU A 168 4.05 -15.00 6.96
N ASP A 169 5.10 -15.83 7.05
CA ASP A 169 6.33 -15.49 7.77
C ASP A 169 7.00 -14.23 7.22
N GLN A 170 7.07 -14.07 5.90
CA GLN A 170 7.62 -12.87 5.26
C GLN A 170 6.83 -11.60 5.60
N ILE A 171 5.49 -11.68 5.61
CA ILE A 171 4.63 -10.54 5.95
C ILE A 171 4.88 -10.11 7.40
N PHE A 172 4.85 -11.05 8.36
CA PHE A 172 5.11 -10.73 9.77
C PHE A 172 6.54 -10.19 9.99
N ALA A 173 7.56 -10.80 9.38
CA ALA A 173 8.94 -10.35 9.50
C ALA A 173 9.16 -8.95 8.91
N MET A 174 8.58 -8.65 7.75
CA MET A 174 8.65 -7.33 7.13
C MET A 174 8.03 -6.26 8.05
N THR A 175 6.82 -6.51 8.53
CA THR A 175 6.11 -5.58 9.41
C THR A 175 6.86 -5.39 10.73
N ASP A 176 7.40 -6.46 11.35
CA ASP A 176 8.20 -6.34 12.57
C ASP A 176 9.38 -5.38 12.40
N LYS A 177 10.16 -5.58 11.34
CA LYS A 177 11.32 -4.75 11.01
C LYS A 177 10.94 -3.29 10.77
N ARG A 178 9.82 -3.03 10.09
CA ARG A 178 9.34 -1.65 9.83
C ARG A 178 8.89 -0.94 11.08
N PHE A 179 8.14 -1.61 11.94
CA PHE A 179 7.71 -1.03 13.21
C PHE A 179 8.88 -0.85 14.18
N ARG A 180 9.87 -1.75 14.16
CA ARG A 180 11.13 -1.57 14.90
C ARG A 180 11.86 -0.31 14.48
N LEU A 181 12.00 -0.08 13.17
CA LEU A 181 12.58 1.15 12.64
C LEU A 181 11.75 2.39 13.02
N ALA A 182 10.43 2.31 12.93
CA ALA A 182 9.54 3.40 13.32
C ALA A 182 9.73 3.78 14.80
N ARG A 183 9.75 2.81 15.71
CA ARG A 183 10.03 3.03 17.14
C ARG A 183 11.38 3.70 17.36
N HIS A 184 12.43 3.14 16.74
CA HIS A 184 13.78 3.71 16.82
C HIS A 184 13.83 5.17 16.38
N CYS A 185 13.18 5.49 15.25
CA CYS A 185 13.11 6.85 14.74
C CYS A 185 12.38 7.80 15.70
N LEU A 186 11.24 7.37 16.27
CA LEU A 186 10.48 8.19 17.23
C LEU A 186 11.26 8.47 18.52
N GLN A 187 12.14 7.55 18.93
CA GLN A 187 12.93 7.66 20.16
C GLN A 187 14.24 8.44 19.98
N THR A 188 14.85 8.38 18.79
CA THR A 188 16.22 8.88 18.58
C THR A 188 16.30 10.13 17.70
N LYS A 189 15.22 10.48 16.97
CA LYS A 189 15.21 11.61 16.04
C LYS A 189 14.24 12.69 16.51
N GLU A 190 14.56 13.95 16.20
CA GLU A 190 13.63 15.05 16.35
C GLU A 190 12.63 15.07 15.18
N TRP A 191 11.35 15.28 15.48
CA TRP A 191 10.28 15.28 14.48
C TRP A 191 9.11 16.19 14.89
N ASP A 192 8.51 16.83 13.89
CA ASP A 192 7.23 17.54 13.95
C ASP A 192 6.13 16.75 13.22
N PHE A 193 6.49 16.06 12.14
CA PHE A 193 5.61 15.23 11.33
C PHE A 193 6.20 13.83 11.16
N PHE A 194 5.43 12.82 11.52
CA PHE A 194 5.77 11.42 11.28
C PHE A 194 4.72 10.81 10.36
N MET A 195 5.15 10.10 9.33
CA MET A 195 4.28 9.28 8.51
C MET A 195 4.93 7.94 8.20
N MET A 196 4.16 6.86 8.37
CA MET A 196 4.53 5.56 7.85
C MET A 196 3.37 4.91 7.09
N VAL A 197 3.67 4.07 6.11
CA VAL A 197 2.69 3.18 5.48
C VAL A 197 3.12 1.73 5.69
N GLU A 198 2.27 0.97 6.37
CA GLU A 198 2.39 -0.48 6.50
C GLU A 198 1.72 -1.17 5.32
N MET A 199 2.50 -1.94 4.56
CA MET A 199 2.08 -2.61 3.33
C MET A 199 1.51 -4.01 3.56
N GLY A 200 1.85 -4.66 4.67
CA GLY A 200 1.52 -6.06 4.86
C GLY A 200 0.02 -6.33 5.01
N THR A 201 -0.81 -5.33 5.36
CA THR A 201 -2.28 -5.43 5.32
C THR A 201 -2.79 -5.70 3.90
N ASP A 202 -2.21 -5.06 2.88
CA ASP A 202 -2.51 -5.37 1.48
C ASP A 202 -2.02 -6.76 1.07
N ARG A 203 -0.78 -7.09 1.45
CA ARG A 203 -0.17 -8.38 1.09
C ARG A 203 -0.94 -9.55 1.68
N ILE A 204 -1.38 -9.44 2.93
CA ILE A 204 -2.13 -10.51 3.57
C ILE A 204 -3.54 -10.65 2.98
N HIS A 205 -4.19 -9.54 2.60
CA HIS A 205 -5.46 -9.61 1.88
C HIS A 205 -5.31 -10.33 0.54
N HIS A 206 -4.30 -9.98 -0.25
CA HIS A 206 -4.03 -10.64 -1.52
C HIS A 206 -3.71 -12.13 -1.38
N GLY A 207 -2.95 -12.50 -0.35
CA GLY A 207 -2.52 -13.87 -0.12
C GLY A 207 -3.60 -14.76 0.47
N PHE A 208 -4.49 -14.20 1.30
CA PHE A 208 -5.27 -14.99 2.26
C PHE A 208 -6.79 -14.74 2.31
N TRP A 209 -7.35 -13.78 1.57
CA TRP A 209 -8.79 -13.43 1.71
C TRP A 209 -9.74 -14.63 1.58
N LYS A 210 -9.49 -15.51 0.60
CA LYS A 210 -10.32 -16.70 0.34
C LYS A 210 -10.42 -17.67 1.54
N TYR A 211 -9.41 -17.70 2.41
CA TYR A 211 -9.36 -18.62 3.54
C TYR A 211 -10.25 -18.17 4.70
N MET A 212 -10.44 -16.86 4.84
CA MET A 212 -11.21 -16.25 5.92
C MET A 212 -12.67 -15.99 5.51
N ASP A 213 -12.91 -15.57 4.26
CA ASP A 213 -14.24 -15.19 3.80
C ASP A 213 -15.06 -16.41 3.41
N THR A 214 -16.00 -16.81 4.28
CA THR A 214 -16.90 -17.96 4.08
C THR A 214 -17.83 -17.80 2.88
N THR A 215 -17.97 -16.59 2.33
CA THR A 215 -18.80 -16.31 1.13
C THR A 215 -17.98 -16.32 -0.16
N HIS A 216 -16.67 -16.57 -0.08
CA HIS A 216 -15.78 -16.65 -1.23
C HIS A 216 -15.96 -17.98 -1.96
N LEU A 217 -16.05 -17.97 -3.30
CA LEU A 217 -16.32 -19.17 -4.12
C LEU A 217 -15.27 -20.29 -3.95
N LYS A 218 -14.04 -19.91 -3.57
CA LYS A 218 -12.90 -20.81 -3.31
C LYS A 218 -12.63 -21.05 -1.81
N HIS A 219 -13.59 -20.75 -0.94
CA HIS A 219 -13.43 -20.99 0.49
C HIS A 219 -13.57 -22.48 0.81
N GLU A 220 -12.69 -22.98 1.67
CA GLU A 220 -12.72 -24.35 2.19
C GLU A 220 -12.80 -24.30 3.72
N PRO A 221 -13.87 -24.81 4.36
CA PRO A 221 -13.99 -24.84 5.81
C PRO A 221 -12.87 -25.65 6.48
N GLY A 222 -12.44 -25.23 7.67
CA GLY A 222 -11.42 -25.95 8.45
C GLY A 222 -9.99 -25.80 7.92
N ASN A 223 -9.75 -24.89 6.98
CA ASN A 223 -8.41 -24.59 6.48
C ASN A 223 -7.54 -23.93 7.56
N ALA A 224 -6.22 -24.16 7.50
CA ALA A 224 -5.27 -23.68 8.51
C ALA A 224 -5.09 -22.15 8.57
N TYR A 225 -5.59 -21.42 7.57
CA TYR A 225 -5.32 -20.00 7.37
C TYR A 225 -6.54 -19.10 7.62
N GLN A 226 -7.67 -19.65 8.08
CA GLN A 226 -8.92 -18.91 8.32
C GLN A 226 -8.73 -17.67 9.21
N ASP A 227 -7.82 -17.75 10.18
CA ASP A 227 -7.52 -16.68 11.13
C ASP A 227 -6.26 -15.88 10.78
N ALA A 228 -5.61 -16.13 9.63
CA ALA A 228 -4.35 -15.49 9.26
C ALA A 228 -4.49 -13.95 9.20
N ILE A 229 -5.52 -13.45 8.52
CA ILE A 229 -5.78 -12.01 8.41
C ILE A 229 -6.09 -11.42 9.79
N LYS A 230 -7.00 -12.02 10.56
CA LYS A 230 -7.35 -11.52 11.89
C LYS A 230 -6.14 -11.46 12.82
N ARG A 231 -5.31 -12.50 12.85
CA ARG A 231 -4.06 -12.53 13.65
C ARG A 231 -3.11 -11.39 13.26
N TYR A 232 -2.95 -11.14 11.97
CA TYR A 232 -2.10 -10.06 11.48
C TYR A 232 -2.64 -8.67 11.81
N TYR A 233 -3.96 -8.45 11.76
CA TYR A 233 -4.57 -7.20 12.20
C TYR A 233 -4.33 -6.92 13.69
N LYS A 234 -4.47 -7.95 14.54
CA LYS A 234 -4.16 -7.83 15.97
C LYS A 234 -2.68 -7.50 16.22
N PHE A 235 -1.79 -8.11 15.43
CA PHE A 235 -0.37 -7.79 15.46
C PHE A 235 -0.10 -6.33 15.05
N CYS A 236 -0.68 -5.85 13.95
CA CYS A 236 -0.59 -4.45 13.56
C CYS A 236 -1.15 -3.50 14.63
N ASP A 237 -2.30 -3.82 15.23
CA ASP A 237 -2.92 -3.01 16.29
C ASP A 237 -1.99 -2.83 17.50
N GLU A 238 -1.35 -3.91 17.95
CA GLU A 238 -0.36 -3.86 19.04
C GLU A 238 0.80 -2.90 18.68
N ARG A 239 1.35 -3.02 17.47
CA ARG A 239 2.47 -2.17 17.03
C ARG A 239 2.06 -0.71 16.82
N VAL A 240 0.84 -0.47 16.36
CA VAL A 240 0.26 0.89 16.31
C VAL A 240 0.17 1.47 17.72
N GLY A 241 -0.30 0.69 18.70
CA GLY A 241 -0.35 1.09 20.10
C GLY A 241 1.01 1.52 20.66
N GLU A 242 2.07 0.77 20.33
CA GLU A 242 3.45 1.13 20.72
C GLU A 242 3.89 2.48 20.15
N LEU A 243 3.63 2.74 18.86
CA LEU A 243 3.99 4.01 18.22
C LEU A 243 3.19 5.18 18.80
N VAL A 244 1.88 4.99 19.01
CA VAL A 244 1.01 6.02 19.60
C VAL A 244 1.47 6.36 21.01
N LYS A 245 1.86 5.37 21.82
CA LYS A 245 2.42 5.60 23.15
C LYS A 245 3.71 6.41 23.10
N LEU A 246 4.62 6.10 22.16
CA LEU A 246 5.86 6.85 21.96
C LEU A 246 5.64 8.27 21.43
N ALA A 247 4.55 8.50 20.70
CA ALA A 247 4.21 9.81 20.16
C ALA A 247 3.87 10.84 21.25
N GLY A 248 3.38 10.38 22.40
CA GLY A 248 2.95 11.22 23.52
C GLY A 248 1.56 11.85 23.31
N GLU A 249 0.98 12.35 24.41
CA GLU A 249 -0.42 12.81 24.46
C GLU A 249 -0.68 14.10 23.67
N ASP A 250 0.36 14.91 23.41
CA ASP A 250 0.25 16.17 22.67
C ASP A 250 0.32 16.01 21.14
N THR A 251 0.37 14.76 20.64
CA THR A 251 0.45 14.46 19.21
C THR A 251 -0.95 14.23 18.62
N THR A 252 -1.23 14.84 17.47
CA THR A 252 -2.42 14.50 16.68
C THR A 252 -2.15 13.21 15.89
N ILE A 253 -2.96 12.17 16.12
CA ILE A 253 -2.83 10.86 15.48
C ILE A 253 -3.86 10.70 14.37
N LEU A 254 -3.42 10.27 13.19
CA LEU A 254 -4.28 9.86 12.08
C LEU A 254 -3.97 8.40 11.73
N ILE A 255 -4.99 7.55 11.78
CA ILE A 255 -4.94 6.21 11.18
C ILE A 255 -5.74 6.26 9.89
N VAL A 256 -5.09 5.97 8.77
CA VAL A 256 -5.68 6.12 7.43
C VAL A 256 -5.44 4.89 6.60
N SER A 257 -6.28 4.72 5.59
CA SER A 257 -6.08 3.73 4.55
C SER A 257 -6.37 4.36 3.20
N ASP A 258 -5.63 3.93 2.19
CA ASP A 258 -5.73 4.38 0.82
C ASP A 258 -6.93 3.76 0.10
N HIS A 259 -7.21 2.48 0.33
CA HIS A 259 -8.39 1.77 -0.17
C HIS A 259 -8.78 0.61 0.75
N GLY A 260 -9.92 -0.02 0.49
CA GLY A 260 -10.34 -1.23 1.20
C GLY A 260 -10.09 -2.50 0.38
N ALA A 261 -10.53 -3.64 0.92
CA ALA A 261 -10.54 -4.92 0.25
C ALA A 261 -11.94 -5.56 0.24
N ARG A 262 -12.17 -6.41 -0.77
CA ARG A 262 -13.37 -7.25 -0.92
C ARG A 262 -13.00 -8.56 -1.61
N LYS A 263 -13.88 -9.56 -1.51
CA LYS A 263 -13.74 -10.79 -2.30
C LYS A 263 -13.76 -10.52 -3.80
N MET A 264 -13.02 -11.33 -4.54
CA MET A 264 -13.02 -11.35 -5.99
C MET A 264 -13.70 -12.63 -6.45
N ASP A 265 -14.98 -12.52 -6.84
CA ASP A 265 -15.75 -13.67 -7.35
C ASP A 265 -15.31 -14.08 -8.76
N GLY A 266 -14.78 -13.15 -9.55
CA GLY A 266 -14.28 -13.42 -10.90
C GLY A 266 -13.86 -12.16 -11.62
N GLY A 267 -13.64 -12.29 -12.94
CA GLY A 267 -13.38 -11.19 -13.85
C GLY A 267 -14.27 -11.28 -15.07
N ILE A 268 -14.54 -10.15 -15.70
CA ILE A 268 -15.24 -10.10 -16.99
C ILE A 268 -14.18 -10.07 -18.09
N CYS A 269 -14.19 -11.07 -18.96
CA CYS A 269 -13.34 -11.09 -20.16
C CYS A 269 -13.86 -10.07 -21.18
N ILE A 270 -13.48 -8.79 -21.01
CA ILE A 270 -14.02 -7.69 -21.83
C ILE A 270 -13.85 -7.92 -23.33
N ASN A 271 -12.72 -8.50 -23.76
CA ASN A 271 -12.47 -8.80 -25.17
C ASN A 271 -13.44 -9.84 -25.73
N GLU A 272 -13.77 -10.89 -24.96
CA GLU A 272 -14.76 -11.90 -25.37
C GLU A 272 -16.16 -11.29 -25.44
N TRP A 273 -16.50 -10.42 -24.49
CA TRP A 273 -17.76 -9.68 -24.52
C TRP A 273 -17.84 -8.77 -25.76
N LEU A 274 -16.79 -8.01 -26.07
CA LEU A 274 -16.73 -7.16 -27.27
C LEU A 274 -16.87 -7.99 -28.57
N ILE A 275 -16.25 -9.18 -28.63
CA ILE A 275 -16.42 -10.09 -29.76
C ILE A 275 -17.86 -10.56 -29.89
N LYS A 276 -18.48 -10.97 -28.78
CA LYS A 276 -19.86 -11.45 -28.76
C LYS A 276 -20.86 -10.38 -29.19
N GLU A 277 -20.65 -9.13 -28.77
CA GLU A 277 -21.51 -7.99 -29.13
C GLU A 277 -21.19 -7.40 -30.51
N GLY A 278 -20.15 -7.88 -31.19
CA GLY A 278 -19.76 -7.42 -32.53
C GLY A 278 -18.95 -6.12 -32.56
N TYR A 279 -18.40 -5.67 -31.43
CA TYR A 279 -17.52 -4.50 -31.32
C TYR A 279 -16.03 -4.82 -31.50
N LEU A 280 -15.67 -6.10 -31.57
CA LEU A 280 -14.30 -6.55 -31.84
C LEU A 280 -14.36 -7.77 -32.73
N THR A 281 -13.77 -7.71 -33.92
CA THR A 281 -13.72 -8.85 -34.83
C THR A 281 -12.29 -9.37 -34.91
N LEU A 282 -12.10 -10.68 -34.76
CA LEU A 282 -10.84 -11.35 -35.06
C LEU A 282 -10.95 -12.05 -36.42
N LYS A 283 -9.92 -11.97 -37.25
CA LYS A 283 -9.86 -12.74 -38.52
C LYS A 283 -9.88 -14.24 -38.25
N GLN A 284 -9.30 -14.65 -37.12
CA GLN A 284 -9.32 -16.02 -36.63
C GLN A 284 -9.37 -16.03 -35.10
N MET A 285 -10.29 -16.80 -34.53
CA MET A 285 -10.31 -17.04 -33.09
C MET A 285 -9.11 -17.91 -32.68
N PRO A 286 -8.41 -17.56 -31.58
CA PRO A 286 -7.31 -18.38 -31.10
C PRO A 286 -7.82 -19.73 -30.58
N LYS A 287 -7.03 -20.80 -30.75
CA LYS A 287 -7.36 -22.16 -30.26
C LYS A 287 -7.19 -22.31 -28.75
N GLU A 288 -6.36 -21.46 -28.15
CA GLU A 288 -6.03 -21.43 -26.73
C GLU A 288 -6.15 -20.00 -26.21
N HIS A 289 -6.13 -19.83 -24.88
CA HIS A 289 -6.15 -18.51 -24.26
C HIS A 289 -4.94 -17.69 -24.72
N ALA A 290 -5.19 -16.54 -25.33
CA ALA A 290 -4.16 -15.65 -25.85
C ALA A 290 -4.43 -14.18 -25.45
N PRO A 291 -3.37 -13.40 -25.16
CA PRO A 291 -3.49 -11.94 -25.08
C PRO A 291 -4.00 -11.38 -26.41
N VAL A 292 -4.86 -10.36 -26.36
CA VAL A 292 -5.47 -9.76 -27.56
C VAL A 292 -4.42 -9.17 -28.50
N GLU A 293 -3.28 -8.72 -27.97
CA GLU A 293 -2.15 -8.19 -28.74
C GLU A 293 -1.48 -9.25 -29.62
N LYS A 294 -1.76 -10.54 -29.38
CA LYS A 294 -1.29 -11.66 -30.21
C LYS A 294 -2.36 -12.19 -31.16
N CYS A 295 -3.58 -11.64 -31.12
CA CYS A 295 -4.67 -12.03 -32.01
C CYS A 295 -4.65 -11.18 -33.29
N ASP A 296 -5.06 -11.76 -34.42
CA ASP A 296 -5.20 -11.05 -35.69
C ASP A 296 -6.56 -10.33 -35.72
N VAL A 297 -6.58 -9.07 -35.28
CA VAL A 297 -7.79 -8.22 -35.24
C VAL A 297 -8.16 -7.77 -36.66
N ASP A 298 -9.42 -7.95 -37.03
CA ASP A 298 -10.03 -7.41 -38.25
C ASP A 298 -10.50 -5.97 -38.01
N TRP A 299 -9.59 -5.01 -38.19
CA TRP A 299 -9.86 -3.58 -37.97
C TRP A 299 -10.86 -2.97 -38.96
N GLU A 300 -11.16 -3.62 -40.09
CA GLU A 300 -12.18 -3.15 -41.03
C GLU A 300 -13.60 -3.45 -40.53
N LYS A 301 -13.74 -4.41 -39.61
CA LYS A 301 -15.01 -4.88 -39.03
C LYS A 301 -15.09 -4.68 -37.51
N THR A 302 -14.19 -3.87 -36.97
CA THR A 302 -14.12 -3.51 -35.54
C THR A 302 -14.46 -2.04 -35.39
#